data_AF-A0A2J7QG62-F1
#
_entry.id   AF-A0A2J7QG62-F1
#
_cell.length_a   1.000
_cell.length_b   1.000
_cell.length_c   1.000
_cell.angle_alpha   90.00
_cell.angle_beta   90.00
_cell.angle_gamma   90.00
#
_symmetry.space_group_name_H-M   'P 1'
#
loop_
_entity.id
_entity.type
_entity.pdbx_description
1 polymer ?
#
loop_
_entity_poly.entity_id
_entity_poly.type
_entity_poly.pdbx_seq_one_letter_code
_entity_poly.pdbx_strand_id
1 'polypeptide(L)'
;MNRRNATETSRLMELCCAKHGFLRCVYAASRYKCRKEEALFLKKIAETLSDTRVYSPHCNNVDTKLCSHGTIQRTPPVLMMLLTGTFFSLFTYILSCC
;
A
#
# COMPACT_ATOMS: atom_id res chain seq x y z
N MET A 1 -13.62 -6.39 33.21
CA MET A 1 -12.88 -6.20 31.93
C MET A 1 -12.65 -4.70 31.71
N ASN A 2 -11.37 -4.29 31.63
CA ASN A 2 -10.94 -2.89 31.60
C ASN A 2 -11.09 -2.30 30.18
N ARG A 3 -11.87 -1.23 30.02
CA ARG A 3 -12.25 -0.61 28.74
C ARG A 3 -11.06 -0.11 27.90
N ARG A 4 -9.89 0.12 28.52
CA ARG A 4 -8.66 0.57 27.86
C ARG A 4 -8.01 -0.50 26.98
N ASN A 5 -8.15 -1.77 27.37
CA ASN A 5 -7.55 -2.90 26.64
C ASN A 5 -8.27 -3.16 25.31
N ALA A 6 -9.56 -2.81 25.20
CA ALA A 6 -10.35 -2.98 23.99
C ALA A 6 -9.99 -1.96 22.89
N THR A 7 -9.59 -0.74 23.28
CA THR A 7 -9.17 0.32 22.36
C THR A 7 -7.75 0.13 21.82
N GLU A 8 -6.89 -0.54 22.59
CA GLU A 8 -5.51 -0.82 22.15
C GLU A 8 -5.48 -1.99 21.18
N THR A 9 -6.26 -3.04 21.43
CA THR A 9 -6.41 -4.18 20.51
C THR A 9 -7.08 -3.78 19.20
N SER A 10 -8.07 -2.88 19.20
CA SER A 10 -8.71 -2.39 17.97
C SER A 10 -7.74 -1.57 17.12
N ARG A 11 -6.97 -0.65 17.72
CA ARG A 11 -5.95 0.13 17.02
C ARG A 11 -4.87 -0.75 16.44
N LEU A 12 -4.39 -1.72 17.22
CA LEU A 12 -3.35 -2.63 16.77
C LEU A 12 -3.82 -3.48 15.57
N MET A 13 -5.08 -3.89 15.57
CA MET A 13 -5.72 -4.57 14.44
C MET A 13 -5.84 -3.68 13.19
N GLU A 14 -6.22 -2.41 13.34
CA GLU A 14 -6.24 -1.43 12.24
C GLU A 14 -4.85 -1.26 11.61
N LEU A 15 -3.79 -1.17 12.43
CA LEU A 15 -2.41 -1.10 11.95
C LEU A 15 -2.01 -2.39 11.19
N CYS A 16 -2.38 -3.57 11.67
CA CYS A 16 -2.12 -4.83 10.96
C CYS A 16 -2.83 -4.87 9.60
N CYS A 17 -4.07 -4.43 9.53
CA CYS A 17 -4.82 -4.36 8.28
C CYS A 17 -4.25 -3.32 7.31
N ALA A 18 -3.80 -2.17 7.80
CA ALA A 18 -3.13 -1.16 6.99
C ALA A 18 -1.82 -1.71 6.37
N LYS A 19 -0.99 -2.41 7.15
CA LYS A 19 0.23 -3.07 6.66
C LYS A 19 -0.10 -4.10 5.58
N HIS A 20 -1.10 -4.96 5.81
CA HIS A 20 -1.50 -5.96 4.82
C HIS A 20 -2.01 -5.32 3.52
N GLY A 21 -2.85 -4.28 3.62
CA GLY A 21 -3.34 -3.51 2.48
C GLY A 21 -2.22 -2.85 1.69
N PHE A 22 -1.25 -2.24 2.40
CA PHE A 22 -0.07 -1.62 1.80
C PHE A 22 0.75 -2.65 0.99
N LEU A 23 1.08 -3.81 1.56
CA LEU A 23 1.85 -4.84 0.86
C LEU A 23 1.12 -5.40 -0.37
N ARG A 24 -0.21 -5.55 -0.28
CA ARG A 24 -1.03 -5.96 -1.42
C ARG A 24 -1.04 -4.90 -2.52
N CYS A 25 -1.15 -3.63 -2.14
CA CYS A 25 -1.11 -2.50 -3.07
C CYS A 25 0.24 -2.41 -3.79
N VAL A 26 1.34 -2.47 -3.04
CA VAL A 26 2.71 -2.48 -3.60
C VAL A 26 2.86 -3.64 -4.59
N TYR A 27 2.49 -4.86 -4.20
CA TYR A 27 2.56 -6.00 -5.11
C TYR A 27 1.72 -5.82 -6.37
N ALA A 28 0.47 -5.31 -6.26
CA ALA A 28 -0.41 -5.10 -7.40
C ALA A 28 0.12 -4.00 -8.34
N ALA A 29 0.56 -2.87 -7.79
CA ALA A 29 1.14 -1.76 -8.53
C ALA A 29 2.44 -2.17 -9.23
N SER A 30 3.31 -2.90 -8.52
CA SER A 30 4.53 -3.43 -9.10
C SER A 30 4.23 -4.48 -10.16
N ARG A 31 3.24 -5.37 -9.97
CA ARG A 31 2.89 -6.39 -10.96
C ARG A 31 2.33 -5.79 -12.25
N TYR A 32 1.74 -4.60 -12.18
CA TYR A 32 1.29 -3.86 -13.34
C TYR A 32 2.44 -3.33 -14.21
N LYS A 33 3.59 -2.96 -13.61
CA LYS A 33 4.75 -2.42 -14.34
C LYS A 33 5.90 -3.40 -14.54
N CYS A 34 6.03 -4.41 -13.67
CA CYS A 34 7.21 -5.27 -13.55
C CYS A 34 6.84 -6.76 -13.72
N ARG A 35 7.86 -7.60 -13.92
CA ARG A 35 7.70 -9.06 -13.89
C ARG A 35 7.33 -9.55 -12.49
N LYS A 36 6.80 -10.77 -12.42
CA LYS A 36 6.35 -11.37 -11.16
C LYS A 36 7.45 -11.38 -10.08
N GLU A 37 8.67 -11.74 -10.47
CA GLU A 37 9.81 -11.83 -9.54
C GLU A 37 10.23 -10.45 -8.99
N GLU A 38 10.25 -9.44 -9.86
CA GLU A 38 10.54 -8.04 -9.48
C GLU A 38 9.45 -7.48 -8.56
N ALA A 39 8.18 -7.80 -8.84
CA ALA A 39 7.06 -7.40 -7.98
C ALA A 39 7.10 -8.08 -6.61
N LEU A 40 7.55 -9.35 -6.55
CA LEU A 40 7.79 -10.05 -5.29
C LEU A 40 8.95 -9.42 -4.50
N PHE A 41 10.02 -9.04 -5.20
CA PHE A 41 11.16 -8.36 -4.59
C PHE A 41 10.76 -7.01 -3.97
N LEU A 42 10.03 -6.17 -4.72
CA LEU A 42 9.53 -4.89 -4.22
C LEU A 42 8.56 -5.06 -3.05
N LYS A 43 7.71 -6.09 -3.09
CA LYS A 43 6.85 -6.46 -1.94
C LYS A 43 7.69 -6.79 -0.70
N LYS A 44 8.77 -7.56 -0.84
CA LYS A 44 9.67 -7.91 0.28
C LYS A 44 10.37 -6.67 0.86
N ILE A 45 10.83 -5.75 0.01
CA ILE A 45 11.41 -4.49 0.48
C ILE A 45 10.37 -3.70 1.29
N ALA A 46 9.16 -3.55 0.75
CA ALA A 46 8.07 -2.88 1.45
C ALA A 46 7.71 -3.56 2.78
N GLU A 47 7.77 -4.90 2.83
CA GLU A 47 7.55 -5.69 4.04
C GLU A 47 8.61 -5.39 5.10
N THR A 48 9.90 -5.35 4.73
CA THR A 48 10.99 -4.98 5.63
C THR A 48 10.87 -3.54 6.12
N LEU A 49 10.55 -2.59 5.25
CA LEU A 49 10.42 -1.17 5.62
C LEU A 49 9.20 -0.90 6.51
N SER A 50 8.13 -1.66 6.33
CA SER A 50 6.90 -1.55 7.13
C SER A 50 6.97 -2.34 8.44
N ASP A 51 8.07 -3.08 8.66
CA ASP A 51 8.27 -3.87 9.87
C ASP A 51 8.82 -2.99 10.98
N THR A 52 7.95 -2.14 11.54
CA THR A 52 8.27 -1.36 12.73
C THR A 52 8.23 -2.26 13.96
N ARG A 53 9.35 -2.33 14.70
CA ARG A 53 9.60 -3.21 15.87
C ARG A 53 8.48 -3.26 16.94
N VAL A 54 7.61 -2.26 16.98
CA VAL A 54 6.54 -2.12 17.99
C VAL A 54 5.30 -2.97 17.66
N TYR A 55 4.99 -3.22 16.38
CA TYR A 55 3.71 -3.84 15.98
C TYR A 55 3.86 -5.20 15.28
N SER A 56 5.06 -5.50 14.75
CA SER A 56 5.39 -6.77 14.08
C SER A 56 5.05 -8.04 14.87
N PRO A 57 5.34 -8.17 16.18
CA PRO A 57 5.07 -9.41 16.90
C PRO A 57 3.58 -9.68 17.12
N HIS A 58 2.74 -8.64 17.10
CA HIS A 58 1.31 -8.78 17.34
C HIS A 58 0.51 -9.09 16.08
N CYS A 59 0.97 -8.65 14.89
CA CYS A 59 0.28 -8.92 13.63
C CYS A 59 0.51 -10.33 13.06
N ASN A 60 1.53 -11.07 13.53
CA ASN A 60 1.85 -12.41 13.03
C ASN A 60 0.77 -13.46 13.36
N ASN A 61 -0.06 -13.20 14.38
CA ASN A 61 -1.16 -14.08 14.81
C ASN A 61 -2.55 -13.59 14.38
N VAL A 62 -2.64 -12.49 13.61
CA VAL A 62 -3.92 -11.94 13.17
C VAL A 62 -4.29 -12.54 11.82
N ASP A 63 -5.46 -13.20 11.76
CA ASP A 63 -6.05 -13.71 10.52
C ASP A 63 -6.27 -12.55 9.52
N THR A 64 -5.37 -12.45 8.54
CA THR A 64 -5.40 -11.45 7.45
C THR A 64 -6.70 -11.48 6.62
N LYS A 65 -7.51 -12.54 6.77
CA LYS A 65 -8.87 -12.65 6.23
C LYS A 65 -9.81 -11.56 6.77
N LEU A 66 -9.65 -11.09 8.01
CA LEU A 66 -10.47 -9.99 8.56
C LEU A 66 -10.19 -8.65 7.86
N CYS A 67 -8.98 -8.45 7.35
CA CYS A 67 -8.56 -7.22 6.69
C CYS A 67 -8.97 -7.14 5.21
N SER A 68 -9.67 -8.15 4.68
CA SER A 68 -10.07 -8.20 3.27
C SER A 68 -11.36 -7.43 2.94
N HIS A 69 -11.97 -6.74 3.92
CA HIS A 69 -13.22 -5.99 3.77
C HIS A 69 -13.03 -4.52 3.34
N GLY A 70 -11.95 -4.20 2.62
CA GLY A 70 -11.71 -2.88 2.05
C GLY A 70 -11.99 -2.87 0.54
N THR A 71 -13.07 -2.22 0.12
CA THR A 71 -13.33 -1.93 -1.30
C THR A 71 -12.18 -1.08 -1.84
N ILE A 72 -11.40 -1.65 -2.75
CA ILE A 72 -10.46 -0.87 -3.57
C ILE A 72 -11.33 0.13 -4.36
N GLN A 73 -11.34 1.39 -3.95
CA GLN A 73 -11.85 2.47 -4.78
C GLN A 73 -10.94 2.52 -6.01
N ARG A 74 -11.36 1.86 -7.09
CA ARG A 74 -10.77 2.04 -8.40
C ARG A 74 -11.01 3.49 -8.78
N THR A 75 -10.03 4.35 -8.53
CA THR A 75 -9.98 5.65 -9.19
C THR A 75 -10.09 5.38 -10.69
N PRO A 76 -11.02 6.02 -11.41
CA PRO A 76 -11.23 5.74 -12.82
C PRO A 76 -9.91 5.98 -13.56
N PRO A 77 -9.47 5.03 -14.42
CA PRO A 77 -8.19 5.12 -15.13
C PRO A 77 -8.06 6.40 -15.97
N VAL A 78 -9.19 7.03 -16.31
CA VAL A 78 -9.29 8.30 -17.03
C VAL A 78 -8.65 9.46 -16.26
N LEU A 79 -8.87 9.56 -14.93
CA LEU A 79 -8.32 10.66 -14.14
C LEU A 79 -6.79 10.55 -14.01
N MET A 80 -6.27 9.32 -13.93
CA MET A 80 -4.83 9.06 -13.89
C MET A 80 -4.16 9.32 -15.25
N MET A 81 -4.82 9.00 -16.37
CA MET A 81 -4.30 9.34 -17.70
C MET A 81 -4.22 10.86 -17.92
N LEU A 82 -5.22 11.63 -17.45
CA LEU A 82 -5.23 13.09 -17.58
C LEU A 82 -4.11 13.76 -16.78
N LEU A 83 -3.89 13.31 -15.54
CA LEU A 83 -2.84 13.87 -14.67
C LEU A 83 -1.42 13.53 -15.17
N THR A 84 -1.22 12.34 -15.74
CA THR A 84 0.09 11.95 -16.29
C THR A 84 0.38 12.61 -17.64
N GLY A 85 -0.62 12.75 -18.52
CA GLY A 85 -0.46 13.39 -19.83
C GLY A 85 -0.17 14.89 -19.73
N THR A 86 -0.79 15.58 -18.77
CA THR A 86 -0.52 17.01 -18.51
C THR A 86 0.88 17.22 -17.94
N PHE A 87 1.32 16.38 -17.01
CA PHE A 87 2.68 16.44 -16.46
C PHE A 87 3.76 16.16 -17.52
N PHE A 88 3.56 15.14 -18.37
CA PHE A 88 4.54 14.79 -19.41
C PHE A 88 4.64 15.90 -20.47
N SER A 89 3.52 16.51 -20.83
CA SER A 89 3.48 17.66 -21.75
C SER A 89 4.15 18.90 -21.17
N LEU A 90 3.94 19.20 -19.88
CA LEU A 90 4.63 20.30 -19.20
C LEU A 90 6.14 20.07 -19.12
N PHE A 91 6.56 18.84 -18.84
CA PHE A 91 7.98 18.50 -18.72
C PHE A 91 8.70 18.62 -20.08
N THR A 92 8.07 18.18 -21.18
CA THR A 92 8.63 18.35 -22.53
C THR A 92 8.61 19.81 -22.98
N TYR A 93 7.60 20.60 -22.61
CA TYR A 93 7.55 22.03 -22.91
C TYR A 93 8.66 22.81 -22.21
N ILE A 94 8.90 22.53 -20.93
CA ILE A 94 9.98 23.17 -20.16
C ILE A 94 11.35 22.77 -20.71
N LEU A 95 11.54 21.49 -21.08
CA LEU A 95 12.81 21.01 -21.61
C LEU A 95 13.11 21.54 -23.02
N SER A 96 12.10 21.82 -23.85
CA SER A 96 12.27 22.45 -25.18
C SER A 96 12.53 23.96 -25.12
N CYS A 97 12.31 24.61 -23.97
CA CYS A 97 12.57 26.04 -23.78
C CYS A 97 13.96 26.37 -23.20
N CYS A 98 14.76 25.36 -22.84
CA CYS A 98 16.19 25.49 -22.50
C CYS A 98 17.04 25.02 -23.69
#